data_AF-A0A2V6YZ01-F1
#
_entry.id   AF-A0A2V6YZ01-F1
#
_cell.length_a   1.000
_cell.length_b   1.000
_cell.length_c   1.000
_cell.angle_alpha   90.00
_cell.angle_beta   90.00
_cell.angle_gamma   90.00
#
_symmetry.space_group_name_H-M   'P 1'
#
loop_
_entity.id
_entity.type
_entity.pdbx_description
1 polymer ?
#
loop_
_entity_poly.entity_id
_entity_poly.type
_entity_poly.pdbx_seq_one_letter_code
_entity_poly.pdbx_strand_id
1 'polypeptide(L)'
;MGDISLPPGFRIAVYAGDVPNARQMAAGPNGLVFVGSRSAGKVYAVVDRDGDHQADQVHVLASGLNQPSGVAFRDGALYVAAVNRILRFPDVARDLTRPPKPEVVTDAYPSDAHHGWKFIAFGRDGRLYVPVGAPCNVCSPPGPLHATITRLDLAGGRPEVVARGVRNSVGFDFHPETGELWFTDNGRDWMGDEQPPDELNRLARPGEHFGFPYCHGDGLRDPEHNAGRACDGFTAPARLLGPHVAALGMRFYTGRMFPERYRG
;
A
#
# COMPACT_ATOMS: atom_id res chain seq x y z
N MET A 1 0.91 10.02 24.34
CA MET A 1 0.06 10.65 23.31
C MET A 1 -0.07 12.14 23.60
N GLY A 2 1.05 12.88 23.63
CA GLY A 2 1.01 14.33 23.85
C GLY A 2 0.66 15.04 22.54
N ASP A 3 -0.34 15.93 22.62
CA ASP A 3 -0.86 16.85 21.60
C ASP A 3 -1.35 16.26 20.26
N ILE A 4 -2.18 15.23 20.31
CA ILE A 4 -3.01 14.84 19.14
C ILE A 4 -4.35 15.59 19.23
N SER A 5 -4.57 16.53 18.31
CA SER A 5 -5.87 17.18 18.12
C SER A 5 -6.70 16.40 17.12
N LEU A 6 -7.96 16.13 17.45
CA LEU A 6 -8.90 15.41 16.61
C LEU A 6 -10.10 16.30 16.26
N PRO A 7 -10.69 16.15 15.07
CA PRO A 7 -11.96 16.80 14.76
C PRO A 7 -13.06 16.39 15.77
N PRO A 8 -14.08 17.24 15.99
CA PRO A 8 -15.23 16.88 16.82
C PRO A 8 -15.85 15.55 16.38
N GLY A 9 -16.17 14.69 17.36
CA GLY A 9 -16.76 13.37 17.13
C GLY A 9 -15.77 12.23 16.89
N PHE A 10 -14.46 12.47 17.03
CA PHE A 10 -13.41 11.44 16.95
C PHE A 10 -12.72 11.23 18.29
N ARG A 11 -12.30 9.99 18.53
CA ARG A 11 -11.43 9.58 19.65
C ARG A 11 -10.34 8.67 19.11
N ILE A 12 -9.15 8.76 19.70
CA ILE A 12 -8.05 7.83 19.45
C ILE A 12 -7.61 7.19 20.76
N ALA A 13 -7.20 5.94 20.70
CA ALA A 13 -6.60 5.18 21.80
C ALA A 13 -5.52 4.25 21.23
N VAL A 14 -4.61 3.77 22.09
CA VAL A 14 -3.63 2.76 21.68
C VAL A 14 -4.39 1.44 21.53
N TYR A 15 -4.36 0.86 20.33
CA TYR A 15 -4.91 -0.48 20.10
C TYR A 15 -3.93 -1.57 20.54
N ALA A 16 -2.66 -1.48 20.14
CA ALA A 16 -1.61 -2.42 20.50
C ALA A 16 -0.25 -1.73 20.61
N GLY A 17 0.54 -2.06 21.63
CA GLY A 17 1.91 -1.53 21.83
C GLY A 17 3.02 -2.42 21.25
N ASP A 18 2.81 -3.73 21.23
CA ASP A 18 3.87 -4.72 20.99
C ASP A 18 3.99 -5.19 19.54
N VAL A 19 3.91 -4.25 18.59
CA VAL A 19 4.08 -4.53 17.15
C VAL A 19 5.24 -3.70 16.58
N PRO A 20 6.50 -4.08 16.83
CA PRO A 20 7.66 -3.33 16.39
C PRO A 20 7.65 -3.10 14.88
N ASN A 21 7.86 -1.84 14.49
CA ASN A 21 7.95 -1.45 13.08
C ASN A 21 6.72 -1.84 12.24
N ALA A 22 5.54 -1.82 12.86
CA ALA A 22 4.25 -2.01 12.22
C ALA A 22 4.12 -1.14 10.96
N ARG A 23 3.56 -1.75 9.91
CA ARG A 23 3.21 -1.08 8.66
C ARG A 23 1.74 -1.29 8.37
N GLN A 24 1.41 -2.07 7.34
CA GLN A 24 0.02 -2.18 6.91
C GLN A 24 -0.72 -3.19 7.75
N MET A 25 -2.05 -3.02 7.76
CA MET A 25 -2.96 -3.85 8.52
C MET A 25 -4.06 -4.39 7.62
N ALA A 26 -4.49 -5.62 7.89
CA ALA A 26 -5.65 -6.25 7.28
C ALA A 26 -6.53 -6.84 8.38
N ALA A 27 -7.83 -6.54 8.33
CA ALA A 27 -8.80 -7.14 9.23
C ALA A 27 -8.99 -8.64 8.89
N GLY A 28 -8.93 -9.48 9.92
CA GLY A 28 -9.29 -10.89 9.89
C GLY A 28 -10.62 -11.14 10.61
N PRO A 29 -10.98 -12.42 10.84
CA PRO A 29 -12.19 -12.77 11.58
C PRO A 29 -12.04 -12.46 13.08
N ASN A 30 -13.17 -12.28 13.78
CA ASN A 30 -13.27 -12.30 15.24
C ASN A 30 -12.23 -11.42 15.98
N GLY A 31 -12.13 -10.15 15.61
CA GLY A 31 -11.21 -9.19 16.28
C GLY A 31 -9.73 -9.36 15.92
N LEU A 32 -9.41 -10.22 14.95
CA LEU A 32 -8.03 -10.40 14.48
C LEU A 32 -7.63 -9.26 13.52
N VAL A 33 -6.44 -8.72 13.73
CA VAL A 33 -5.79 -7.78 12.81
C VAL A 33 -4.42 -8.34 12.45
N PHE A 34 -4.18 -8.57 11.16
CA PHE A 34 -2.87 -8.94 10.66
C PHE A 34 -2.04 -7.69 10.40
N VAL A 35 -0.78 -7.70 10.79
CA VAL A 35 0.11 -6.53 10.66
C VAL A 35 1.44 -6.92 10.03
N GLY A 36 1.78 -6.28 8.92
CA GLY A 36 3.10 -6.39 8.30
C GLY A 36 4.12 -5.51 9.02
N SER A 37 5.41 -5.76 8.79
CA SER A 37 6.49 -4.88 9.26
C SER A 37 7.54 -4.66 8.20
N ARG A 38 8.33 -3.59 8.35
CA ARG A 38 9.40 -3.26 7.41
C ARG A 38 10.72 -3.90 7.89
N SER A 39 11.59 -3.16 8.55
CA SER A 39 12.91 -3.63 8.99
C SER A 39 12.86 -4.75 10.03
N ALA A 40 11.75 -4.94 10.75
CA ALA A 40 11.62 -6.08 11.68
C ALA A 40 11.51 -7.43 10.96
N GLY A 41 11.14 -7.45 9.66
CA GLY A 41 11.10 -8.67 8.86
C GLY A 41 10.05 -9.70 9.33
N LYS A 42 9.00 -9.24 10.02
CA LYS A 42 7.98 -10.07 10.68
C LYS A 42 6.57 -9.77 10.19
N VAL A 43 5.68 -10.75 10.37
CA VAL A 43 4.24 -10.60 10.22
C VAL A 43 3.60 -10.98 11.54
N TYR A 44 2.64 -10.18 11.99
CA TYR A 44 1.99 -10.31 13.28
C TYR A 44 0.49 -10.58 13.12
N ALA A 45 -0.07 -11.27 14.10
CA ALA A 45 -1.50 -11.34 14.37
C ALA A 45 -1.76 -10.65 15.70
N VAL A 46 -2.59 -9.62 15.69
CA VAL A 46 -3.00 -8.84 16.87
C VAL A 46 -4.45 -9.20 17.17
N VAL A 47 -4.71 -9.65 18.39
CA VAL A 47 -5.99 -10.26 18.78
C VAL A 47 -6.69 -9.37 19.80
N ASP A 48 -7.93 -9.02 19.53
CA ASP A 48 -8.91 -8.44 20.46
C ASP A 48 -10.04 -9.48 20.62
N ARG A 49 -10.13 -10.14 21.78
CA ARG A 49 -11.07 -11.25 22.02
C ARG A 49 -12.39 -10.79 22.62
N ASP A 50 -12.38 -9.71 23.39
CA ASP A 50 -13.58 -9.21 24.09
C ASP A 50 -14.28 -8.08 23.32
N GLY A 51 -13.68 -7.59 22.23
CA GLY A 51 -14.24 -6.59 21.34
C GLY A 51 -14.22 -5.20 21.95
N ASP A 52 -13.37 -4.93 22.95
CA ASP A 52 -13.27 -3.64 23.62
C ASP A 52 -12.44 -2.61 22.83
N HIS A 53 -11.91 -3.02 21.67
CA HIS A 53 -11.02 -2.24 20.81
C HIS A 53 -9.63 -2.00 21.43
N GLN A 54 -9.14 -2.97 22.21
CA GLN A 54 -7.76 -3.08 22.67
C GLN A 54 -7.25 -4.50 22.42
N ALA A 55 -5.98 -4.62 22.05
CA ALA A 55 -5.38 -5.91 21.78
C ALA A 55 -4.99 -6.64 23.08
N ASP A 56 -5.46 -7.87 23.23
CA ASP A 56 -5.08 -8.77 24.31
C ASP A 56 -3.73 -9.41 24.06
N GLN A 57 -3.45 -9.78 22.81
CA GLN A 57 -2.31 -10.63 22.45
C GLN A 57 -1.75 -10.28 21.07
N VAL A 58 -0.43 -10.45 20.95
CA VAL A 58 0.29 -10.34 19.68
C VAL A 58 1.06 -11.64 19.42
N HIS A 59 0.77 -12.28 18.29
CA HIS A 59 1.47 -13.46 17.80
C HIS A 59 2.39 -13.10 16.63
N VAL A 60 3.57 -13.71 16.57
CA VAL A 60 4.44 -13.65 15.38
C VAL A 60 4.09 -14.81 14.47
N LEU A 61 3.54 -14.52 13.29
CA LEU A 61 3.13 -15.51 12.29
C LEU A 61 4.29 -15.92 11.36
N ALA A 62 5.18 -14.98 11.07
CA ALA A 62 6.34 -15.21 10.23
C ALA A 62 7.48 -14.26 10.61
N SER A 63 8.72 -14.67 10.33
CA SER A 63 9.93 -13.89 10.57
C SER A 63 10.97 -14.13 9.47
N GLY A 64 12.01 -13.29 9.42
CA GLY A 64 13.09 -13.41 8.43
C GLY A 64 12.69 -13.06 7.00
N LEU A 65 11.58 -12.32 6.81
CA LEU A 65 11.12 -11.89 5.51
C LEU A 65 11.75 -10.54 5.11
N ASN A 66 11.92 -10.31 3.81
CA ASN A 66 12.43 -9.05 3.29
C ASN A 66 11.34 -7.97 3.29
N GLN A 67 11.31 -7.15 4.35
CA GLN A 67 10.40 -6.02 4.53
C GLN A 67 8.93 -6.35 4.20
N PRO A 68 8.31 -7.33 4.90
CA PRO A 68 6.94 -7.80 4.66
C PRO A 68 5.88 -6.78 5.10
N SER A 69 5.88 -5.59 4.48
CA SER A 69 5.04 -4.47 4.91
C SER A 69 3.58 -4.66 4.55
N GLY A 70 3.31 -5.28 3.39
CA GLY A 70 1.96 -5.42 2.85
C GLY A 70 1.29 -6.70 3.30
N VAL A 71 0.05 -6.57 3.77
CA VAL A 71 -0.80 -7.69 4.19
C VAL A 71 -2.22 -7.51 3.66
N ALA A 72 -2.84 -8.60 3.21
CA ALA A 72 -4.24 -8.64 2.80
C ALA A 72 -4.86 -9.97 3.23
N PHE A 73 -6.11 -9.97 3.66
CA PHE A 73 -6.81 -11.17 4.09
C PHE A 73 -8.02 -11.44 3.19
N ARG A 74 -8.19 -12.68 2.76
CA ARG A 74 -9.33 -13.12 1.93
C ARG A 74 -9.53 -14.62 2.07
N ASP A 75 -10.77 -15.04 2.22
CA ASP A 75 -11.19 -16.44 2.20
C ASP A 75 -10.36 -17.35 3.12
N GLY A 76 -10.13 -16.91 4.36
CA GLY A 76 -9.37 -17.65 5.37
C GLY A 76 -7.84 -17.57 5.22
N ALA A 77 -7.34 -17.04 4.11
CA ALA A 77 -5.91 -16.93 3.83
C ALA A 77 -5.38 -15.51 4.05
N LEU A 78 -4.18 -15.42 4.61
CA LEU A 78 -3.40 -14.20 4.68
C LEU A 78 -2.36 -14.15 3.56
N TYR A 79 -2.38 -13.07 2.81
CA TYR A 79 -1.41 -12.74 1.77
C TYR A 79 -0.42 -11.74 2.34
N VAL A 80 0.87 -11.98 2.10
CA VAL A 80 1.97 -11.17 2.62
C VAL A 80 2.87 -10.77 1.46
N ALA A 81 3.06 -9.47 1.28
CA ALA A 81 3.98 -8.92 0.31
C ALA A 81 5.33 -8.60 0.96
N ALA A 82 6.30 -9.47 0.73
CA ALA A 82 7.70 -9.14 0.87
C ALA A 82 8.18 -8.42 -0.41
N VAL A 83 9.31 -7.71 -0.34
CA VAL A 83 9.85 -6.94 -1.48
C VAL A 83 9.98 -7.81 -2.73
N ASN A 84 10.50 -9.03 -2.59
CA ASN A 84 10.83 -9.92 -3.70
C ASN A 84 9.75 -10.96 -4.03
N ARG A 85 8.68 -11.10 -3.24
CA ARG A 85 7.69 -12.17 -3.42
C ARG A 85 6.37 -11.94 -2.68
N ILE A 86 5.33 -12.59 -3.16
CA ILE A 86 4.03 -12.70 -2.48
C ILE A 86 3.89 -14.10 -1.90
N LEU A 87 3.57 -14.16 -0.61
CA LEU A 87 3.31 -15.39 0.13
C LEU A 87 1.83 -15.50 0.50
N ARG A 88 1.32 -16.72 0.59
CA ARG A 88 -0.02 -17.05 1.07
C ARG A 88 0.07 -18.00 2.27
N PHE A 89 -0.62 -17.67 3.34
CA PHE A 89 -0.77 -18.48 4.55
C PHE A 89 -2.22 -18.97 4.60
N PRO A 90 -2.52 -20.20 4.15
CA PRO A 90 -3.88 -20.74 4.10
C PRO A 90 -4.41 -21.06 5.50
N ASP A 91 -5.67 -20.75 5.78
CA ASP A 91 -6.31 -21.00 7.09
C ASP A 91 -5.51 -20.45 8.29
N VAL A 92 -4.88 -19.28 8.11
CA VAL A 92 -3.92 -18.72 9.07
C VAL A 92 -4.53 -18.50 10.45
N ALA A 93 -5.84 -18.23 10.52
CA ALA A 93 -6.55 -17.95 11.76
C ALA A 93 -6.90 -19.22 12.57
N ARG A 94 -6.65 -20.43 12.02
CA ARG A 94 -6.98 -21.70 12.69
C ARG A 94 -6.13 -21.94 13.94
N ASP A 95 -4.84 -21.63 13.88
CA ASP A 95 -3.90 -21.77 15.00
C ASP A 95 -2.79 -20.72 14.86
N LEU A 96 -2.93 -19.60 15.58
CA LEU A 96 -1.95 -18.50 15.56
C LEU A 96 -0.62 -18.86 16.24
N THR A 97 -0.58 -19.94 17.02
CA THR A 97 0.65 -20.43 17.68
C THR A 97 1.47 -21.35 16.79
N ARG A 98 0.81 -21.98 15.81
CA ARG A 98 1.43 -22.84 14.79
C ARG A 98 0.90 -22.44 13.41
N PRO A 99 1.34 -21.27 12.91
CA PRO A 99 0.90 -20.79 11.60
C PRO A 99 1.24 -21.81 10.50
N PRO A 100 0.41 -21.89 9.45
CA PRO A 100 0.65 -22.78 8.33
C PRO A 100 1.98 -22.44 7.63
N LYS A 101 2.59 -23.43 6.97
CA LYS A 101 3.71 -23.16 6.08
C LYS A 101 3.21 -22.27 4.92
N PRO A 102 3.91 -21.17 4.59
CA PRO A 102 3.48 -20.31 3.49
C PRO A 102 3.71 -20.97 2.13
N GLU A 103 2.80 -20.70 1.22
CA GLU A 103 2.89 -20.98 -0.20
C GLU A 103 3.43 -19.74 -0.93
N VAL A 104 4.28 -19.93 -1.94
CA VAL A 104 4.73 -18.83 -2.80
C VAL A 104 3.70 -18.65 -3.91
N VAL A 105 3.03 -17.49 -3.92
CA VAL A 105 2.10 -17.14 -5.00
C VAL A 105 2.88 -16.68 -6.23
N THR A 106 3.91 -15.85 -6.01
CA THR A 106 4.85 -15.43 -7.05
C THR A 106 6.14 -14.88 -6.42
N ASP A 107 7.27 -15.09 -7.08
CA ASP A 107 8.59 -14.51 -6.79
C ASP A 107 9.13 -13.66 -7.96
N ALA A 108 8.23 -13.27 -8.87
CA ALA A 108 8.58 -12.51 -10.07
C ALA A 108 8.84 -11.00 -9.83
N TYR A 109 8.74 -10.53 -8.59
CA TYR A 109 8.92 -9.11 -8.26
C TYR A 109 10.40 -8.75 -8.06
N PRO A 110 10.82 -7.52 -8.40
CA PRO A 110 12.18 -7.05 -8.16
C PRO A 110 12.55 -7.07 -6.67
N SER A 111 13.84 -7.18 -6.38
CA SER A 111 14.38 -7.24 -5.00
C SER A 111 14.89 -5.91 -4.46
N ASP A 112 14.78 -4.82 -5.22
CA ASP A 112 15.30 -3.50 -4.85
C ASP A 112 14.69 -3.01 -3.54
N ALA A 113 15.54 -2.54 -2.62
CA ALA A 113 15.07 -2.11 -1.30
C ALA A 113 14.42 -0.71 -1.33
N HIS A 114 14.93 0.20 -2.16
CA HIS A 114 14.42 1.57 -2.28
C HIS A 114 13.03 1.53 -2.92
N HIS A 115 12.01 2.04 -2.22
CA HIS A 115 10.59 1.99 -2.60
C HIS A 115 10.06 0.58 -2.97
N GLY A 116 10.75 -0.46 -2.50
CA GLY A 116 10.39 -1.85 -2.80
C GLY A 116 9.33 -2.43 -1.88
N TRP A 117 9.12 -1.82 -0.70
CA TRP A 117 8.10 -2.26 0.26
C TRP A 117 6.71 -2.00 -0.31
N LYS A 118 5.84 -3.01 -0.23
CA LYS A 118 4.62 -3.03 -1.02
C LYS A 118 3.40 -2.80 -0.16
N PHE A 119 2.40 -2.16 -0.76
CA PHE A 119 1.01 -2.26 -0.33
C PHE A 119 0.29 -3.35 -1.08
N ILE A 120 -0.65 -4.04 -0.44
CA ILE A 120 -1.51 -4.99 -1.17
C ILE A 120 -2.95 -4.88 -0.70
N ALA A 121 -3.85 -4.89 -1.68
CA ALA A 121 -5.27 -5.10 -1.44
C ALA A 121 -5.86 -5.78 -2.66
N PHE A 122 -7.00 -6.41 -2.44
CA PHE A 122 -7.71 -7.08 -3.51
C PHE A 122 -8.70 -6.16 -4.20
N GLY A 123 -8.74 -6.26 -5.53
CA GLY A 123 -9.81 -5.68 -6.33
C GLY A 123 -11.10 -6.51 -6.25
N ARG A 124 -12.17 -5.94 -6.83
CA ARG A 124 -13.46 -6.62 -7.03
C ARG A 124 -13.39 -7.77 -8.04
N ASP A 125 -12.39 -7.72 -8.92
CA ASP A 125 -12.10 -8.74 -9.93
C ASP A 125 -11.45 -10.01 -9.33
N GLY A 126 -11.28 -10.07 -8.01
CA GLY A 126 -10.64 -11.21 -7.35
C GLY A 126 -9.11 -11.12 -7.31
N ARG A 127 -8.50 -10.18 -8.04
CA ARG A 127 -7.04 -10.10 -8.22
C ARG A 127 -6.38 -9.29 -7.12
N LEU A 128 -5.13 -9.65 -6.81
CA LEU A 128 -4.31 -8.94 -5.83
C LEU A 128 -3.55 -7.81 -6.53
N TYR A 129 -3.74 -6.57 -6.08
CA TYR A 129 -3.03 -5.42 -6.61
C TYR A 129 -1.78 -5.14 -5.78
N VAL A 130 -0.69 -4.79 -6.46
CA VAL A 130 0.64 -4.67 -5.85
C VAL A 130 1.41 -3.53 -6.54
N PRO A 131 1.81 -2.46 -5.83
CA PRO A 131 2.67 -1.43 -6.36
C PRO A 131 4.14 -1.86 -6.23
N VAL A 132 4.95 -1.32 -7.14
CA VAL A 132 6.40 -1.45 -7.11
C VAL A 132 6.96 -0.07 -7.45
N GLY A 133 7.57 0.58 -6.46
CA GLY A 133 8.14 1.90 -6.65
C GLY A 133 9.41 1.89 -7.51
N ALA A 134 9.87 3.09 -7.85
CA ALA A 134 11.15 3.31 -8.51
C ALA A 134 12.29 3.06 -7.51
N PRO A 135 13.36 2.32 -7.89
CA PRO A 135 14.45 1.97 -6.97
C PRO A 135 15.45 3.14 -6.78
N CYS A 136 14.99 4.37 -6.93
CA CYS A 136 15.78 5.58 -7.04
C CYS A 136 14.93 6.79 -6.60
N ASN A 137 15.57 7.96 -6.47
CA ASN A 137 14.83 9.21 -6.36
C ASN A 137 14.13 9.55 -7.69
N VAL A 138 14.93 9.65 -8.76
CA VAL A 138 14.46 9.79 -10.14
C VAL A 138 15.38 9.00 -11.06
N CYS A 139 14.80 8.21 -11.94
CA CYS A 139 15.52 7.44 -12.92
C CYS A 139 14.56 6.89 -13.97
N SER A 140 15.10 6.52 -15.12
CA SER A 140 14.40 5.60 -16.02
C SER A 140 14.19 4.27 -15.28
N PRO A 141 12.94 3.75 -15.19
CA PRO A 141 12.68 2.47 -14.52
C PRO A 141 13.56 1.36 -15.12
N PRO A 142 14.33 0.62 -14.30
CA PRO A 142 15.29 -0.37 -14.82
C PRO A 142 14.64 -1.66 -15.32
N GLY A 143 13.35 -1.86 -15.03
CA GLY A 143 12.58 -3.01 -15.45
C GLY A 143 11.09 -2.70 -15.63
N PRO A 144 10.35 -3.61 -16.28
CA PRO A 144 8.95 -3.35 -16.66
C PRO A 144 7.99 -3.29 -15.48
N LEU A 145 8.40 -3.77 -14.30
CA LEU A 145 7.60 -3.75 -13.09
C LEU A 145 7.92 -2.54 -12.20
N HIS A 146 8.99 -1.79 -12.44
CA HIS A 146 9.35 -0.64 -11.59
C HIS A 146 8.52 0.59 -11.95
N ALA A 147 8.21 1.41 -10.94
CA ALA A 147 7.34 2.56 -11.04
C ALA A 147 5.94 2.23 -11.61
N THR A 148 5.35 1.13 -11.11
CA THR A 148 4.05 0.63 -11.57
C THR A 148 3.12 0.24 -10.42
N ILE A 149 1.84 0.13 -10.77
CA ILE A 149 0.89 -0.71 -10.03
C ILE A 149 0.58 -1.92 -10.92
N THR A 150 0.63 -3.10 -10.31
CA THR A 150 0.37 -4.38 -10.96
C THR A 150 -0.85 -5.06 -10.36
N ARG A 151 -1.42 -6.03 -11.07
CA ARG A 151 -2.38 -7.00 -10.53
C ARG A 151 -1.94 -8.43 -10.80
N LEU A 152 -2.32 -9.36 -9.93
CA LEU A 152 -1.91 -10.75 -9.95
C LEU A 152 -3.11 -11.68 -9.74
N ASP A 153 -3.16 -12.78 -10.49
CA ASP A 153 -4.09 -13.88 -10.26
C ASP A 153 -3.59 -14.79 -9.12
N LEU A 154 -4.51 -15.23 -8.26
CA LEU A 154 -4.20 -16.06 -7.11
C LEU A 154 -3.82 -17.50 -7.46
N ALA A 155 -4.24 -17.99 -8.63
CA ALA A 155 -3.79 -19.29 -9.16
C ALA A 155 -2.28 -19.30 -9.51
N GLY A 156 -1.62 -18.15 -9.38
CA GLY A 156 -0.24 -17.92 -9.76
C GLY A 156 -0.15 -17.27 -11.14
N GLY A 157 1.02 -16.75 -11.46
CA GLY A 157 1.27 -16.10 -12.74
C GLY A 157 2.25 -14.95 -12.63
N ARG A 158 2.47 -14.30 -13.78
CA ARG A 158 3.27 -13.08 -13.85
C ARG A 158 2.40 -11.87 -13.52
N PRO A 159 2.91 -10.90 -12.74
CA PRO A 159 2.21 -9.65 -12.52
C PRO A 159 1.88 -8.93 -13.83
N GLU A 160 0.64 -8.46 -13.96
CA GLU A 160 0.19 -7.64 -15.08
C GLU A 160 0.25 -6.16 -14.66
N VAL A 161 0.94 -5.33 -15.43
CA VAL A 161 1.01 -3.87 -15.18
C VAL A 161 -0.32 -3.21 -15.53
N VAL A 162 -0.92 -2.51 -14.56
CA VAL A 162 -2.18 -1.75 -14.76
C VAL A 162 -1.97 -0.24 -14.72
N ALA A 163 -0.92 0.26 -14.07
CA ALA A 163 -0.55 1.67 -14.07
C ALA A 163 0.96 1.81 -14.24
N ARG A 164 1.40 2.87 -14.94
CA ARG A 164 2.81 3.19 -15.17
C ARG A 164 3.14 4.59 -14.65
N GLY A 165 4.42 4.88 -14.48
CA GLY A 165 4.87 6.20 -14.06
C GLY A 165 4.37 6.59 -12.67
N VAL A 166 4.28 5.60 -11.77
CA VAL A 166 3.93 5.79 -10.35
C VAL A 166 5.22 5.70 -9.55
N ARG A 167 5.72 6.80 -8.98
CA ARG A 167 7.06 6.84 -8.37
C ARG A 167 7.15 5.89 -7.16
N ASN A 168 6.29 6.07 -6.19
CA ASN A 168 6.23 5.28 -4.96
C ASN A 168 4.85 5.37 -4.32
N SER A 169 3.96 4.45 -4.68
CA SER A 169 2.68 4.28 -4.00
C SER A 169 2.80 3.35 -2.80
N VAL A 170 2.59 3.90 -1.60
CA VAL A 170 2.67 3.15 -0.33
C VAL A 170 1.28 2.75 0.20
N GLY A 171 0.20 3.20 -0.46
CA GLY A 171 -1.14 2.72 -0.18
C GLY A 171 -2.18 3.17 -1.21
N PHE A 172 -3.18 2.32 -1.40
CA PHE A 172 -4.31 2.55 -2.28
C PHE A 172 -5.57 1.88 -1.73
N ASP A 173 -6.72 2.25 -2.28
CA ASP A 173 -8.00 1.61 -2.04
C ASP A 173 -8.87 1.62 -3.30
N PHE A 174 -9.94 0.84 -3.29
CA PHE A 174 -10.91 0.81 -4.37
C PHE A 174 -12.16 1.59 -3.97
N HIS A 175 -12.62 2.46 -4.87
CA HIS A 175 -13.84 3.22 -4.64
C HIS A 175 -15.03 2.27 -4.42
N PRO A 176 -15.81 2.42 -3.34
CA PRO A 176 -16.81 1.44 -2.91
C PRO A 176 -18.07 1.38 -3.79
N GLU A 177 -18.22 2.30 -4.75
CA GLU A 177 -19.30 2.25 -5.75
C GLU A 177 -18.75 1.91 -7.15
N THR A 178 -17.86 2.75 -7.69
CA THR A 178 -17.30 2.58 -9.04
C THR A 178 -16.30 1.44 -9.18
N GLY A 179 -15.61 1.05 -8.11
CA GLY A 179 -14.53 0.06 -8.16
C GLY A 179 -13.22 0.57 -8.76
N GLU A 180 -13.11 1.88 -9.05
CA GLU A 180 -11.87 2.51 -9.51
C GLU A 180 -10.78 2.43 -8.43
N LEU A 181 -9.52 2.25 -8.84
CA LEU A 181 -8.38 2.23 -7.92
C LEU A 181 -7.90 3.67 -7.67
N TRP A 182 -7.85 4.07 -6.41
CA TRP A 182 -7.32 5.35 -5.96
C TRP A 182 -6.08 5.14 -5.11
N PHE A 183 -5.01 5.88 -5.38
CA PHE A 183 -3.71 5.65 -4.77
C PHE A 183 -2.97 6.95 -4.49
N THR A 184 -2.17 6.95 -3.42
CA THR A 184 -1.22 8.04 -3.17
C THR A 184 0.09 7.77 -3.89
N ASP A 185 0.80 8.81 -4.30
CA ASP A 185 2.14 8.72 -4.87
C ASP A 185 3.06 9.79 -4.25
N ASN A 186 4.25 9.37 -3.80
CA ASN A 186 5.21 10.31 -3.21
C ASN A 186 6.06 10.94 -4.31
N GLY A 187 6.05 12.27 -4.37
CA GLY A 187 6.82 13.08 -5.32
C GLY A 187 8.33 12.89 -5.16
N ARG A 188 9.10 13.32 -6.16
CA ARG A 188 10.57 13.20 -6.09
C ARG A 188 11.16 14.09 -5.01
N ASP A 189 12.30 13.66 -4.49
CA ASP A 189 13.09 14.43 -3.55
C ASP A 189 13.97 15.45 -4.30
N TRP A 190 14.43 16.44 -3.54
CA TRP A 190 15.48 17.39 -3.94
C TRP A 190 15.10 18.36 -5.09
N MET A 191 13.84 18.79 -5.14
CA MET A 191 13.39 19.93 -5.97
C MET A 191 13.03 21.18 -5.13
N GLY A 192 13.53 21.24 -3.89
CA GLY A 192 13.23 22.30 -2.93
C GLY A 192 12.08 21.92 -1.99
N ASP A 193 11.77 22.83 -1.08
CA ASP A 193 10.81 22.57 0.01
C ASP A 193 9.35 22.60 -0.46
N GLU A 194 9.08 23.33 -1.55
CA GLU A 194 7.73 23.59 -2.04
C GLU A 194 7.36 22.79 -3.30
N GLN A 195 8.26 21.92 -3.80
CA GLN A 195 8.05 21.13 -5.03
C GLN A 195 8.84 19.81 -5.05
N PRO A 196 8.40 18.81 -5.85
CA PRO A 196 7.05 18.71 -6.42
C PRO A 196 6.01 18.34 -5.33
N PRO A 197 4.72 18.49 -5.62
CA PRO A 197 3.67 17.95 -4.75
C PRO A 197 3.71 16.42 -4.71
N ASP A 198 3.30 15.83 -3.57
CA ASP A 198 2.76 14.46 -3.58
C ASP A 198 1.39 14.44 -4.26
N GLU A 199 0.90 13.26 -4.62
CA GLU A 199 -0.31 13.13 -5.42
C GLU A 199 -1.32 12.16 -4.83
N LEU A 200 -2.60 12.48 -4.99
CA LEU A 200 -3.68 11.51 -5.01
C LEU A 200 -4.10 11.27 -6.46
N ASN A 201 -3.96 10.04 -6.90
CA ASN A 201 -4.23 9.59 -8.25
C ASN A 201 -5.43 8.66 -8.30
N ARG A 202 -6.07 8.62 -9.47
CA ARG A 202 -7.15 7.69 -9.79
C ARG A 202 -6.80 6.96 -11.09
N LEU A 203 -6.75 5.64 -11.02
CA LEU A 203 -6.66 4.77 -12.19
C LEU A 203 -8.07 4.48 -12.70
N ALA A 204 -8.48 5.21 -13.73
CA ALA A 204 -9.78 5.02 -14.36
C ALA A 204 -9.75 3.82 -15.33
N ARG A 205 -8.61 3.60 -16.00
CA ARG A 205 -8.43 2.51 -16.97
C ARG A 205 -7.04 1.90 -16.90
N PRO A 206 -6.90 0.57 -16.98
CA PRO A 206 -5.59 -0.06 -17.09
C PRO A 206 -4.77 0.51 -18.26
N GLY A 207 -3.49 0.75 -18.02
CA GLY A 207 -2.54 1.28 -19.01
C GLY A 207 -2.25 2.78 -18.88
N GLU A 208 -2.97 3.49 -18.00
CA GLU A 208 -2.69 4.91 -17.70
C GLU A 208 -1.25 5.10 -17.16
N HIS A 209 -0.66 6.25 -17.50
CA HIS A 209 0.70 6.62 -17.13
C HIS A 209 0.69 7.95 -16.38
N PHE A 210 1.20 7.96 -15.14
CA PHE A 210 1.07 9.07 -14.18
C PHE A 210 2.24 10.05 -14.14
N GLY A 211 3.19 9.88 -15.06
CA GLY A 211 4.12 10.95 -15.44
C GLY A 211 5.57 10.70 -15.02
N PHE A 212 5.82 10.01 -13.91
CA PHE A 212 7.18 9.68 -13.49
C PHE A 212 7.94 8.89 -14.58
N PRO A 213 9.22 9.18 -14.86
CA PRO A 213 10.08 10.20 -14.22
C PRO A 213 10.04 11.58 -14.93
N TYR A 214 9.15 11.77 -15.90
CA TYR A 214 9.19 12.90 -16.83
C TYR A 214 8.47 14.14 -16.31
N CYS A 215 7.33 13.95 -15.66
CA CYS A 215 6.46 15.01 -15.16
C CYS A 215 5.96 14.67 -13.77
N HIS A 216 5.76 15.71 -12.96
CA HIS A 216 5.25 15.65 -11.59
C HIS A 216 4.05 16.59 -11.45
N GLY A 217 3.15 16.27 -10.54
CA GLY A 217 1.98 17.08 -10.21
C GLY A 217 1.17 17.49 -11.43
N ASP A 218 0.80 18.77 -11.45
CA ASP A 218 0.03 19.36 -12.55
C ASP A 218 0.95 19.94 -13.63
N GLY A 219 1.65 19.04 -14.34
CA GLY A 219 2.44 19.38 -15.52
C GLY A 219 3.84 19.96 -15.25
N LEU A 220 4.36 19.82 -14.02
CA LEU A 220 5.74 20.23 -13.70
C LEU A 220 6.73 19.27 -14.36
N ARG A 221 7.54 19.78 -15.28
CA ARG A 221 8.57 18.99 -15.98
C ARG A 221 9.73 18.68 -15.05
N ASP A 222 10.16 17.43 -15.03
CA ASP A 222 11.38 17.06 -14.33
C ASP A 222 12.60 17.75 -14.99
N PRO A 223 13.45 18.44 -14.21
CA PRO A 223 14.59 19.20 -14.76
C PRO A 223 15.68 18.31 -15.38
N GLU A 224 15.77 17.05 -14.94
CA GLU A 224 16.84 16.12 -15.33
C GLU A 224 16.35 15.07 -16.34
N HIS A 225 15.08 14.68 -16.25
CA HIS A 225 14.55 13.50 -16.94
C HIS A 225 13.44 13.79 -17.97
N ASN A 226 12.91 15.01 -18.08
CA ASN A 226 11.81 15.30 -19.02
C ASN A 226 12.25 15.35 -20.50
N ALA A 227 13.47 15.82 -20.79
CA ALA A 227 14.02 15.99 -22.14
C ALA A 227 13.08 16.74 -23.13
N GLY A 228 12.29 17.71 -22.65
CA GLY A 228 11.38 18.52 -23.47
C GLY A 228 10.02 17.87 -23.75
N ARG A 229 9.72 16.73 -23.13
CA ARG A 229 8.43 16.03 -23.27
C ARG A 229 7.27 16.87 -22.71
N ALA A 230 6.19 16.97 -23.49
CA ALA A 230 4.93 17.54 -23.02
C ALA A 230 4.26 16.64 -21.97
N CYS A 231 3.69 17.24 -20.92
CA CYS A 231 3.08 16.51 -19.82
C CYS A 231 1.59 16.17 -20.03
N ASP A 232 0.97 16.75 -21.07
CA ASP A 232 -0.44 16.53 -21.43
C ASP A 232 -0.75 15.11 -21.90
N GLY A 233 0.28 14.35 -22.30
CA GLY A 233 0.17 12.92 -22.59
C GLY A 233 0.11 12.00 -21.36
N PHE A 234 0.23 12.55 -20.15
CA PHE A 234 0.15 11.81 -18.90
C PHE A 234 -1.19 12.02 -18.19
N THR A 235 -1.55 11.07 -17.34
CA THR A 235 -2.76 11.14 -16.53
C THR A 235 -2.54 12.12 -15.39
N ALA A 236 -3.33 13.18 -15.34
CA ALA A 236 -3.25 14.18 -14.29
C ALA A 236 -3.73 13.62 -12.94
N PRO A 237 -3.14 14.08 -11.82
CA PRO A 237 -3.58 13.67 -10.50
C PRO A 237 -5.00 14.17 -10.21
N ALA A 238 -5.76 13.37 -9.45
CA ALA A 238 -7.09 13.74 -9.01
C ALA A 238 -7.00 14.92 -8.02
N ARG A 239 -5.98 14.92 -7.16
CA ARG A 239 -5.63 16.05 -6.28
C ARG A 239 -4.12 16.10 -6.07
N LEU A 240 -3.60 17.33 -6.07
CA LEU A 240 -2.27 17.60 -5.51
C LEU A 240 -2.37 17.58 -3.99
N LEU A 241 -1.39 16.94 -3.37
CA LEU A 241 -1.13 17.04 -1.95
C LEU A 241 0.00 18.05 -1.72
N GLY A 242 0.31 18.32 -0.45
CA GLY A 242 1.48 19.13 -0.14
C GLY A 242 2.77 18.46 -0.62
N PRO A 243 3.82 19.22 -0.95
CA PRO A 243 5.17 18.69 -1.13
C PRO A 243 5.63 17.94 0.11
N HIS A 244 6.28 16.80 -0.08
CA HIS A 244 6.95 16.02 0.98
C HIS A 244 6.04 15.58 2.15
N VAL A 245 4.71 15.57 1.97
CA VAL A 245 3.78 15.06 3.01
C VAL A 245 3.93 13.56 3.23
N ALA A 246 4.59 12.86 2.29
CA ALA A 246 4.89 11.44 2.34
C ALA A 246 3.63 10.60 2.59
N ALA A 247 2.57 10.84 1.81
CA ALA A 247 1.30 10.16 1.98
C ALA A 247 1.45 8.64 1.85
N LEU A 248 1.31 7.93 2.96
CA LEU A 248 1.55 6.47 3.02
C LEU A 248 0.33 5.63 2.63
N GLY A 249 -0.75 6.25 2.21
CA GLY A 249 -1.95 5.59 1.71
C GLY A 249 -3.23 6.36 1.97
N MET A 250 -4.34 5.73 1.58
CA MET A 250 -5.69 6.24 1.76
C MET A 250 -6.67 5.08 1.96
N ARG A 251 -7.85 5.39 2.52
CA ARG A 251 -9.00 4.47 2.62
C ARG A 251 -10.30 5.20 2.34
N PHE A 252 -11.21 4.55 1.62
CA PHE A 252 -12.61 4.98 1.57
C PHE A 252 -13.31 4.51 2.83
N TYR A 253 -13.97 5.44 3.51
CA TYR A 253 -14.70 5.12 4.72
C TYR A 253 -16.08 4.54 4.38
N THR A 254 -16.30 3.27 4.72
CA THR A 254 -17.58 2.55 4.51
C THR A 254 -18.24 2.12 5.81
N GLY A 255 -17.69 2.56 6.95
CA GLY A 255 -18.20 2.25 8.28
C GLY A 255 -19.32 3.18 8.73
N ARG A 256 -19.76 2.98 9.98
CA ARG A 256 -20.77 3.84 10.64
C ARG A 256 -20.30 4.47 11.95
N MET A 257 -19.07 4.18 12.37
CA MET A 257 -18.45 4.69 13.59
C MET A 257 -18.21 6.21 13.56
N PHE A 258 -17.84 6.76 12.40
CA PHE A 258 -17.58 8.20 12.26
C PHE A 258 -18.89 9.01 12.22
N PRO A 259 -18.84 10.32 12.53
CA PRO A 259 -20.00 11.21 12.43
C PRO A 259 -20.64 11.16 11.04
N GLU A 260 -21.94 11.44 10.98
CA GLU A 260 -22.77 11.28 9.76
C GLU A 260 -22.18 11.96 8.52
N ARG A 261 -21.60 13.17 8.67
CA ARG A 261 -20.98 13.90 7.56
C ARG A 261 -19.79 13.18 6.88
N TYR A 262 -19.24 12.14 7.51
CA TYR A 262 -18.14 11.33 6.96
C TYR A 262 -18.61 9.99 6.40
N ARG A 263 -19.90 9.69 6.51
CA ARG A 263 -20.51 8.49 5.94
C ARG A 263 -20.85 8.81 4.49
N GLY A 264 -20.09 8.22 3.57
CA GLY A 264 -20.35 8.25 2.13
C GLY A 264 -21.19 7.07 1.71
#